data_AF-A0A061DEI4-F1
#
_entry.id   AF-A0A061DEI4-F1
#
_cell.length_a   1.000
_cell.length_b   1.000
_cell.length_c   1.000
_cell.angle_alpha   90.00
_cell.angle_beta   90.00
_cell.angle_gamma   90.00
#
_symmetry.space_group_name_H-M   'P 1'
#
loop_
_entity.id
_entity.type
_entity.pdbx_description
1 polymer ?
#
loop_
_entity_poly.entity_id
_entity_poly.type
_entity_poly.pdbx_seq_one_letter_code
_entity_poly.pdbx_strand_id
1 'polypeptide(L)'
;MVGDTSEAAQNLPDPQLDLAAGKANLSNLDFNAQVQLILQQNAAINADIRERDQIRHDKTAHPLAQIKLTARIDARVEQVRVDLDILHNIYERITSSRRHRKKYTDEELDNFEDTIQNLEEQCSTYDSSRYRRTTTVKRRINMDFTPPSDSEPMTEEEQLKAMASIQRWRTRDEQFDQQLQEIGEAVERIGEVAVVIGERANEQVMKAVATMEHVEDATEDVTSVSQQIKSVLRKQKTVECSIRAALIASFVVVACLFVYSLIRFLKNR
;
A
#
# COMPACT_ATOMS: atom_id res chain seq x y z
N MET A 1 -4.13 37.78 -2.45
CA MET A 1 -5.20 36.78 -2.24
C MET A 1 -4.58 35.42 -2.53
N VAL A 2 -3.96 34.83 -1.52
CA VAL A 2 -3.38 33.48 -1.56
C VAL A 2 -4.30 32.69 -0.65
N GLY A 3 -5.12 31.83 -1.25
CA GLY A 3 -6.05 30.99 -0.51
C GLY A 3 -5.28 29.93 0.25
N ASP A 4 -5.62 29.79 1.53
CA ASP A 4 -5.26 28.69 2.40
C ASP A 4 -5.57 27.34 1.73
N THR A 5 -4.51 26.58 1.45
CA THR A 5 -4.59 25.12 1.28
C THR A 5 -3.61 24.48 2.25
N SER A 6 -3.75 24.84 3.54
CA SER A 6 -3.08 24.17 4.65
C SER A 6 -4.15 23.77 5.66
N GLU A 7 -4.89 22.71 5.34
CA GLU A 7 -5.71 21.95 6.30
C GLU A 7 -6.26 20.69 5.61
N ALA A 8 -5.36 19.77 5.30
CA ALA A 8 -5.71 18.37 5.04
C ALA A 8 -4.72 17.45 5.78
N ALA A 9 -4.37 17.84 7.01
CA ALA A 9 -3.90 16.90 8.02
C ALA A 9 -5.16 16.25 8.62
N GLN A 10 -5.82 15.34 7.90
CA GLN A 10 -6.96 14.62 8.45
C GLN A 10 -6.91 13.13 8.08
N ASN A 11 -6.66 12.35 9.13
CA ASN A 11 -6.95 10.93 9.30
C ASN A 11 -6.11 9.95 8.48
N LEU A 12 -4.83 9.87 8.82
CA LEU A 12 -4.19 8.55 8.87
C LEU A 12 -5.00 7.71 9.88
N PRO A 13 -5.61 6.58 9.49
CA PRO A 13 -6.12 5.63 10.47
C PRO A 13 -4.90 5.17 11.25
N ASP A 14 -4.95 5.30 12.57
CA ASP A 14 -3.89 4.79 13.43
C ASP A 14 -4.04 3.27 13.45
N PRO A 15 -3.16 2.49 12.79
CA PRO A 15 -3.32 1.04 12.67
C PRO A 15 -3.35 0.35 14.04
N GLN A 16 -2.80 1.00 15.08
CA GLN A 16 -2.89 0.50 16.44
C GLN A 16 -4.31 0.58 17.04
N LEU A 17 -5.09 1.58 16.64
CA LEU A 17 -6.43 1.83 17.16
C LEU A 17 -7.45 0.89 16.52
N ASP A 18 -7.31 0.62 15.22
CA ASP A 18 -8.14 -0.35 14.49
C ASP A 18 -7.88 -1.79 14.95
N LEU A 19 -6.61 -2.15 15.18
CA LEU A 19 -6.24 -3.46 15.73
C LEU A 19 -6.76 -3.67 17.16
N ALA A 20 -6.81 -2.61 17.97
CA ALA A 20 -7.40 -2.67 19.31
C ALA A 20 -8.93 -2.85 19.26
N ALA A 21 -9.60 -2.21 18.31
CA ALA A 21 -11.03 -2.39 18.05
C ALA A 21 -11.33 -3.82 17.59
N GLY A 22 -10.56 -4.37 16.65
CA GLY A 22 -10.69 -5.76 16.20
C GLY A 22 -10.50 -6.78 17.33
N LYS A 23 -9.51 -6.57 18.21
CA LYS A 23 -9.30 -7.41 19.41
C LYS A 23 -10.45 -7.31 20.42
N ALA A 24 -11.06 -6.13 20.57
CA ALA A 24 -12.24 -5.95 21.43
C ALA A 24 -13.48 -6.63 20.83
N ASN A 25 -13.66 -6.60 19.51
CA ASN A 25 -14.74 -7.30 18.83
C ASN A 25 -14.58 -8.83 18.93
N LEU A 26 -13.35 -9.34 18.83
CA LEU A 26 -13.04 -10.75 19.05
C LEU A 26 -13.39 -11.24 20.46
N SER A 27 -13.13 -10.41 21.48
CA SER A 27 -13.44 -10.76 22.86
C SER A 27 -14.94 -10.75 23.13
N ASN A 28 -15.68 -9.84 22.49
CA ASN A 28 -17.14 -9.73 22.59
C ASN A 28 -17.90 -10.65 21.63
N LEU A 29 -17.21 -11.32 20.69
CA LEU A 29 -17.80 -12.11 19.60
C LEU A 29 -18.78 -11.29 18.74
N ASP A 30 -18.46 -10.01 18.51
CA ASP A 30 -19.34 -9.10 17.79
C ASP A 30 -19.05 -9.16 16.28
N PHE A 31 -19.67 -10.15 15.63
CA PHE A 31 -19.51 -10.41 14.19
C PHE A 31 -19.86 -9.19 13.33
N ASN A 32 -20.99 -8.53 13.62
CA ASN A 32 -21.46 -7.38 12.84
C ASN A 32 -20.57 -6.15 13.00
N ALA A 33 -20.05 -5.89 14.21
CA ALA A 33 -19.10 -4.81 14.43
C ALA A 33 -17.81 -5.03 13.64
N GLN A 34 -17.31 -6.28 13.58
CA GLN A 34 -16.13 -6.62 12.81
C GLN A 34 -16.36 -6.51 11.29
N VAL A 35 -17.53 -6.92 10.79
CA VAL A 35 -17.92 -6.71 9.39
C VAL A 35 -17.92 -5.22 9.02
N GLN A 36 -18.48 -4.35 9.88
CA GLN A 36 -18.50 -2.91 9.63
C GLN A 36 -17.11 -2.30 9.56
N LEU A 37 -16.18 -2.76 10.42
CA LEU A 37 -14.78 -2.34 10.41
C LEU A 37 -14.12 -2.66 9.05
N ILE A 38 -14.31 -3.90 8.57
CA ILE A 38 -13.77 -4.35 7.27
C ILE A 38 -14.37 -3.53 6.12
N LEU A 39 -15.69 -3.31 6.12
CA LEU A 39 -16.36 -2.52 5.09
C LEU A 39 -15.86 -1.07 5.05
N GLN A 40 -15.62 -0.46 6.22
CA GLN A 40 -15.07 0.89 6.31
C GLN A 40 -13.65 0.97 5.72
N GLN A 41 -12.81 -0.03 6.01
CA GLN A 41 -11.47 -0.12 5.43
C GLN A 41 -11.51 -0.35 3.91
N ASN A 42 -12.38 -1.22 3.41
CA ASN A 42 -12.58 -1.43 1.97
C ASN A 42 -13.05 -0.15 1.25
N ALA A 43 -13.97 0.61 1.85
CA ALA A 43 -14.40 1.90 1.32
C ALA A 43 -13.23 2.89 1.24
N ALA A 44 -12.37 2.92 2.27
CA ALA A 44 -11.20 3.79 2.33
C ALA A 44 -10.12 3.38 1.32
N ILE A 45 -9.87 2.09 1.14
CA ILE A 45 -8.98 1.54 0.09
C ILE A 45 -9.46 1.97 -1.29
N ASN A 46 -10.76 1.83 -1.58
CA ASN A 46 -11.34 2.23 -2.86
C ASN A 46 -11.21 3.74 -3.12
N ALA A 47 -11.29 4.58 -2.08
CA ALA A 47 -11.07 6.02 -2.19
C ALA A 47 -9.60 6.33 -2.53
N ASP A 48 -8.64 5.71 -1.83
CA ASP A 48 -7.21 5.89 -2.08
C ASP A 48 -6.80 5.40 -3.48
N ILE A 49 -7.39 4.30 -3.98
CA ILE A 49 -7.16 3.79 -5.35
C ILE A 49 -7.60 4.84 -6.38
N ARG A 50 -8.78 5.44 -6.20
CA ARG A 50 -9.27 6.50 -7.10
C ARG A 50 -8.36 7.72 -7.08
N GLU A 51 -7.90 8.14 -5.91
CA GLU A 51 -6.97 9.27 -5.75
C GLU A 51 -5.63 8.98 -6.43
N ARG A 52 -5.08 7.77 -6.25
CA ARG A 52 -3.85 7.32 -6.92
C ARG A 52 -4.00 7.33 -8.43
N ASP A 53 -5.14 6.89 -8.95
CA ASP A 53 -5.38 6.84 -10.39
C ASP A 53 -5.56 8.26 -10.98
N GLN A 54 -6.14 9.21 -10.23
CA GLN A 54 -6.18 10.62 -10.59
C GLN A 54 -4.77 11.22 -10.68
N ILE A 55 -3.94 11.01 -9.65
CA ILE A 55 -2.55 11.47 -9.60
C ILE A 55 -1.71 10.86 -10.73
N ARG A 56 -1.99 9.61 -11.11
CA ARG A 56 -1.32 8.95 -12.24
C ARG A 56 -1.67 9.58 -13.58
N HIS A 57 -2.85 10.16 -13.73
CA HIS A 57 -3.27 10.85 -14.96
C HIS A 57 -2.76 12.29 -15.03
N ASP A 58 -2.49 12.91 -13.88
CA ASP A 58 -1.87 14.24 -13.81
C ASP A 58 -0.33 14.16 -13.97
N LYS A 59 0.15 14.51 -15.18
CA LYS A 59 1.59 14.52 -15.52
C LYS A 59 2.42 15.54 -14.74
N THR A 60 1.78 16.45 -14.00
CA THR A 60 2.42 17.47 -13.16
C THR A 60 2.56 17.03 -11.70
N ALA A 61 1.93 15.93 -11.30
CA ALA A 61 1.95 15.45 -9.93
C ALA A 61 3.28 14.80 -9.58
N HIS A 62 3.73 15.01 -8.35
CA HIS A 62 5.01 14.50 -7.88
C HIS A 62 4.94 12.98 -7.65
N PRO A 63 5.90 12.17 -8.15
CA PRO A 63 5.86 10.70 -8.03
C PRO A 63 5.81 10.22 -6.57
N LEU A 64 6.34 11.01 -5.64
CA LEU A 64 6.25 10.75 -4.20
C LEU A 64 4.80 10.66 -3.67
N ALA A 65 3.85 11.41 -4.24
CA ALA A 65 2.45 11.34 -3.82
C ALA A 65 1.82 9.98 -4.19
N GLN A 66 2.14 9.47 -5.38
CA GLN A 66 1.73 8.14 -5.82
C GLN A 66 2.33 7.03 -4.93
N ILE A 67 3.60 7.15 -4.56
CA ILE A 67 4.28 6.20 -3.68
C ILE A 67 3.63 6.19 -2.29
N LYS A 68 3.36 7.37 -1.71
CA LYS A 68 2.69 7.49 -0.41
C LYS A 68 1.30 6.86 -0.40
N LEU A 69 0.50 7.08 -1.45
CA LEU A 69 -0.82 6.46 -1.58
C LEU A 69 -0.73 4.95 -1.76
N THR A 70 0.24 4.47 -2.54
CA THR A 70 0.44 3.02 -2.73
C THR A 70 0.81 2.34 -1.40
N ALA A 71 1.74 2.92 -0.64
CA ALA A 71 2.10 2.41 0.68
C ALA A 71 0.92 2.42 1.67
N ARG A 72 0.06 3.46 1.62
CA ARG A 72 -1.16 3.53 2.43
C ARG A 72 -2.17 2.45 2.06
N ILE A 73 -2.39 2.22 0.76
CA ILE A 73 -3.26 1.15 0.25
C ILE A 73 -2.73 -0.20 0.74
N ASP A 74 -1.43 -0.46 0.59
CA ASP A 74 -0.82 -1.72 1.01
C ASP A 74 -0.98 -1.97 2.52
N ALA A 75 -0.75 -0.95 3.35
CA ALA A 75 -0.95 -1.06 4.80
C ALA A 75 -2.42 -1.35 5.17
N ARG A 76 -3.38 -0.72 4.48
CA ARG A 76 -4.82 -0.96 4.71
C ARG A 76 -5.26 -2.34 4.22
N VAL A 77 -4.76 -2.81 3.10
CA VAL A 77 -5.04 -4.18 2.60
C VAL A 77 -4.55 -5.21 3.61
N GLU A 78 -3.36 -5.01 4.18
CA GLU A 78 -2.85 -5.91 5.22
C GLU A 78 -3.70 -5.86 6.49
N GLN A 79 -4.14 -4.67 6.91
CA GLN A 79 -5.05 -4.53 8.05
C GLN A 79 -6.38 -5.26 7.82
N VAL A 80 -6.97 -5.17 6.62
CA VAL A 80 -8.19 -5.90 6.26
C VAL A 80 -8.00 -7.41 6.38
N ARG A 81 -6.82 -7.95 6.05
CA ARG A 81 -6.53 -9.39 6.22
C ARG A 81 -6.57 -9.80 7.67
N VAL A 82 -5.90 -9.03 8.53
CA VAL A 82 -5.93 -9.27 9.98
C VAL A 82 -7.35 -9.21 10.51
N ASP A 83 -8.15 -8.24 10.04
CA ASP A 83 -9.54 -8.09 10.45
C ASP A 83 -10.45 -9.21 9.92
N LEU A 84 -10.17 -9.78 8.74
CA LEU A 84 -10.82 -10.98 8.20
C LEU A 84 -10.47 -12.24 9.00
N ASP A 85 -9.20 -12.42 9.37
CA ASP A 85 -8.79 -13.53 10.24
C ASP A 85 -9.52 -13.45 11.58
N ILE A 86 -9.65 -12.25 12.14
CA ILE A 86 -10.44 -12.02 13.36
C ILE A 86 -11.91 -12.38 13.13
N LEU A 87 -12.50 -12.00 11.99
CA LEU A 87 -13.88 -12.33 11.65
C LEU A 87 -14.09 -13.85 11.55
N HIS A 88 -13.17 -14.56 10.90
CA HIS A 88 -13.21 -16.02 10.78
C HIS A 88 -13.11 -16.70 12.16
N ASN A 89 -12.23 -16.19 13.03
CA ASN A 89 -12.11 -16.66 14.41
C ASN A 89 -13.39 -16.41 15.24
N ILE A 90 -14.07 -15.28 15.02
CA ILE A 90 -15.38 -15.00 15.66
C ILE A 90 -16.42 -16.01 15.18
N TYR A 91 -16.52 -16.24 13.87
CA TYR A 91 -17.45 -17.21 13.29
C TYR A 91 -17.22 -18.63 13.82
N GLU A 92 -15.97 -19.10 13.82
CA GLU A 92 -15.60 -20.42 14.37
C GLU A 92 -15.96 -20.55 15.86
N ARG A 93 -15.75 -19.50 16.66
CA ARG A 93 -16.12 -19.49 18.08
C ARG A 93 -17.63 -19.52 18.29
N ILE A 94 -18.41 -18.86 17.42
CA ILE A 94 -19.86 -18.89 17.47
C ILE A 94 -20.38 -20.28 17.10
N THR A 95 -19.87 -20.89 16.03
CA THR A 95 -20.31 -22.20 15.52
C THR A 95 -19.90 -23.37 16.42
N SER A 96 -18.66 -23.34 16.93
CA SER A 96 -18.14 -24.39 17.84
C SER A 96 -18.79 -24.34 19.24
N SER A 97 -19.21 -23.16 19.71
CA SER A 97 -19.82 -23.03 21.02
C SER A 97 -21.34 -23.21 20.97
N ARG A 98 -21.82 -24.33 21.54
CA ARG A 98 -23.28 -24.59 21.73
C ARG A 98 -24.03 -23.45 22.43
N ARG A 99 -23.36 -22.66 23.28
CA ARG A 99 -23.97 -21.53 24.00
C ARG A 99 -24.19 -20.32 23.09
N HIS A 100 -23.24 -20.05 22.20
CA HIS A 100 -23.30 -18.90 21.30
C HIS A 100 -24.11 -19.22 20.04
N ARG A 101 -23.98 -20.45 19.51
CA ARG A 101 -24.80 -20.93 18.39
C ARG A 101 -26.30 -20.81 18.64
N LYS A 102 -26.78 -21.08 19.87
CA LYS A 102 -28.20 -20.93 20.25
C LYS A 102 -28.75 -19.51 20.16
N LYS A 103 -27.88 -18.49 20.06
CA LYS A 103 -28.31 -17.10 19.92
C LYS A 103 -28.65 -16.72 18.48
N TYR A 104 -28.28 -17.55 17.51
CA TYR A 104 -28.42 -17.29 16.09
C TYR A 104 -29.27 -18.38 15.45
N THR A 105 -30.04 -18.02 14.42
CA THR A 105 -30.74 -19.01 13.59
C THR A 105 -29.76 -19.67 12.62
N ASP A 106 -30.10 -20.85 12.10
CA ASP A 106 -29.26 -21.50 11.08
C ASP A 106 -29.18 -20.63 9.80
N GLU A 107 -30.26 -19.89 9.44
CA GLU A 107 -30.24 -18.90 8.35
C GLU A 107 -29.26 -17.74 8.60
N GLU A 108 -29.15 -17.25 9.84
CA GLU A 108 -28.19 -16.19 10.18
C GLU A 108 -26.74 -16.68 10.09
N LEU A 109 -26.48 -17.95 10.44
CA LEU A 109 -25.16 -18.55 10.33
C LEU A 109 -24.75 -18.76 8.88
N ASP A 110 -25.67 -19.22 8.02
CA ASP A 110 -25.45 -19.30 6.57
C ASP A 110 -25.16 -17.91 5.98
N ASN A 111 -25.91 -16.87 6.41
CA ASN A 111 -25.65 -15.49 6.00
C ASN A 111 -24.27 -14.97 6.47
N PHE A 112 -23.76 -15.42 7.62
CA PHE A 112 -22.41 -15.07 8.09
C PHE A 112 -21.33 -15.70 7.21
N GLU A 113 -21.52 -16.95 6.81
CA GLU A 113 -20.63 -17.65 5.88
C GLU A 113 -20.60 -16.98 4.51
N ASP A 114 -21.77 -16.64 3.95
CA ASP A 114 -21.89 -15.89 2.71
C ASP A 114 -21.21 -14.51 2.81
N THR A 115 -21.34 -13.84 3.96
CA THR A 115 -20.71 -12.53 4.21
C THR A 115 -19.19 -12.65 4.26
N ILE A 116 -18.65 -13.67 4.93
CA ILE A 116 -17.20 -13.93 4.96
C ILE A 116 -16.71 -14.18 3.53
N GLN A 117 -17.38 -15.07 2.78
CA GLN A 117 -16.97 -15.42 1.43
C GLN A 117 -16.97 -14.21 0.49
N ASN A 118 -17.98 -13.32 0.60
CA ASN A 118 -18.05 -12.09 -0.18
C ASN A 118 -16.90 -11.13 0.18
N LEU A 119 -16.60 -10.95 1.47
CA LEU A 119 -15.48 -10.12 1.92
C LEU A 119 -14.12 -10.68 1.47
N GLU A 120 -13.94 -12.00 1.51
CA GLU A 120 -12.75 -12.66 0.97
C GLU A 120 -12.61 -12.44 -0.55
N GLU A 121 -13.70 -12.53 -1.32
CA GLU A 121 -13.68 -12.25 -2.76
C GLU A 121 -13.27 -10.79 -3.02
N GLN A 122 -13.78 -9.84 -2.24
CA GLN A 122 -13.39 -8.44 -2.31
C GLN A 122 -11.89 -8.25 -1.99
N CYS A 123 -11.38 -8.91 -0.95
CA CYS A 123 -9.96 -8.87 -0.61
C CYS A 123 -9.08 -9.47 -1.70
N SER A 124 -9.49 -10.59 -2.29
CA SER A 124 -8.79 -11.22 -3.41
C SER A 124 -8.70 -10.29 -4.63
N THR A 125 -9.65 -9.37 -4.78
CA THR A 125 -9.65 -8.39 -5.87
C THR A 125 -8.49 -7.41 -5.72
N TYR A 126 -8.15 -7.00 -4.49
CA TYR A 126 -6.99 -6.15 -4.22
C TYR A 126 -5.67 -6.86 -4.52
N ASP A 127 -5.58 -8.15 -4.21
CA ASP A 127 -4.40 -8.98 -4.56
C ASP A 127 -4.27 -9.21 -6.06
N SER A 128 -5.39 -9.46 -6.74
CA SER A 128 -5.42 -9.59 -8.19
C SER A 128 -5.05 -8.30 -8.91
N SER A 129 -5.23 -7.14 -8.29
CA SER A 129 -4.82 -5.85 -8.87
C SER A 129 -3.29 -5.68 -8.93
N ARG A 130 -2.52 -6.48 -8.16
CA ARG A 130 -1.07 -6.60 -8.36
C ARG A 130 -0.74 -7.34 -9.67
N TYR A 131 -1.61 -8.23 -10.16
CA TYR A 131 -1.42 -9.00 -11.41
C TYR A 131 -2.73 -9.54 -12.03
N ARG A 132 -3.56 -8.72 -12.67
CA ARG A 132 -4.58 -9.25 -13.61
C ARG A 132 -5.02 -8.25 -14.67
N ARG A 133 -4.50 -8.49 -15.90
CA ARG A 133 -5.35 -8.51 -17.08
C ARG A 133 -6.25 -9.73 -16.95
N THR A 134 -7.51 -9.55 -16.59
CA THR A 134 -8.46 -10.67 -16.47
C THR A 134 -9.14 -10.92 -17.80
N THR A 135 -8.68 -11.93 -18.53
CA THR A 135 -9.49 -12.64 -19.52
C THR A 135 -9.31 -14.14 -19.30
N THR A 136 -10.20 -14.76 -18.52
CA THR A 136 -10.36 -16.21 -18.51
C THR A 136 -11.85 -16.54 -18.51
N VAL A 137 -12.34 -16.94 -19.68
CA VAL A 137 -13.66 -17.55 -19.88
C VAL A 137 -13.60 -18.98 -19.34
N LYS A 138 -14.40 -19.27 -18.31
CA LYS A 138 -14.51 -20.59 -17.66
C LYS A 138 -15.47 -21.47 -18.49
N ARG A 139 -14.96 -22.45 -19.26
CA ARG A 139 -15.79 -23.52 -19.84
C ARG A 139 -16.03 -24.60 -18.77
N ARG A 140 -17.29 -24.83 -18.42
CA ARG A 140 -17.71 -25.99 -17.63
C ARG A 140 -17.84 -27.21 -18.55
N ILE A 141 -17.20 -28.32 -18.19
CA ILE A 141 -17.43 -29.63 -18.81
C ILE A 141 -18.29 -30.42 -17.82
N ASN A 142 -19.46 -30.86 -18.25
CA ASN A 142 -20.30 -31.79 -17.48
C ASN A 142 -19.77 -33.22 -17.68
N MET A 143 -19.57 -33.94 -16.59
CA MET A 143 -19.28 -35.38 -16.58
C MET A 143 -20.49 -36.09 -15.97
N ASP A 144 -21.28 -36.77 -16.79
CA ASP A 144 -22.39 -37.60 -16.31
C ASP A 144 -21.85 -38.94 -15.81
N PHE A 145 -22.14 -39.26 -14.55
CA PHE A 145 -21.75 -40.50 -13.85
C PHE A 145 -22.94 -41.44 -13.70
N THR A 146 -23.39 -42.06 -14.79
CA THR A 146 -24.35 -43.17 -14.72
C THR A 146 -23.59 -44.50 -14.70
N PRO A 147 -23.66 -45.29 -13.62
CA PRO A 147 -22.99 -46.59 -13.55
C PRO A 147 -23.71 -47.59 -14.48
N PRO A 148 -22.98 -48.35 -15.32
CA PRO A 148 -23.61 -49.38 -16.15
C PRO A 148 -24.06 -50.54 -15.27
N SER A 149 -25.35 -50.86 -15.34
CA SER A 149 -25.90 -52.12 -14.84
C SER A 149 -25.47 -53.26 -15.76
N ASP A 150 -25.28 -54.42 -15.15
CA ASP A 150 -25.11 -55.76 -15.74
C ASP A 150 -23.66 -56.17 -16.02
N SER A 151 -23.08 -56.83 -15.01
CA SER A 151 -21.80 -57.52 -15.06
C SER A 151 -21.94 -58.86 -15.80
N GLU A 152 -21.64 -58.87 -17.10
CA GLU A 152 -21.30 -60.11 -17.80
C GLU A 152 -19.94 -60.66 -17.32
N PRO A 153 -19.73 -61.98 -17.29
CA PRO A 153 -18.46 -62.57 -16.91
C PRO A 153 -17.38 -62.21 -17.94
N MET A 154 -16.44 -61.40 -17.47
CA MET A 154 -15.30 -60.84 -18.21
C MET A 154 -14.56 -61.93 -19.01
N THR A 155 -14.43 -61.71 -20.32
CA THR A 155 -13.74 -62.65 -21.22
C THR A 155 -12.22 -62.62 -21.00
N GLU A 156 -11.50 -63.69 -21.35
CA GLU A 156 -10.03 -63.77 -21.16
C GLU A 156 -9.26 -62.62 -21.86
N GLU A 157 -9.76 -62.13 -22.99
CA GLU A 157 -9.22 -60.94 -23.67
C GLU A 157 -9.43 -59.63 -22.88
N GLU A 158 -10.55 -59.52 -22.15
CA GLU A 158 -10.82 -58.38 -21.29
C GLU A 158 -9.93 -58.40 -20.05
N GLN A 159 -9.64 -59.58 -19.49
CA GLN A 159 -8.68 -59.73 -18.39
C GLN A 159 -7.26 -59.30 -18.79
N LEU A 160 -6.82 -59.66 -20.00
CA LEU A 160 -5.53 -59.20 -20.53
C LEU A 160 -5.50 -57.68 -20.77
N LYS A 161 -6.59 -57.10 -21.28
CA LYS A 161 -6.71 -55.63 -21.44
C LYS A 161 -6.76 -54.91 -20.09
N ALA A 162 -7.38 -55.49 -19.08
CA ALA A 162 -7.42 -54.94 -17.73
C ALA A 162 -6.05 -55.01 -17.06
N MET A 163 -5.32 -56.13 -17.18
CA MET A 163 -3.93 -56.21 -16.72
C MET A 163 -3.03 -55.18 -17.40
N ALA A 164 -3.14 -55.01 -18.72
CA ALA A 164 -2.39 -53.99 -19.46
C ALA A 164 -2.76 -52.56 -19.01
N SER A 165 -4.02 -52.32 -18.65
CA SER A 165 -4.50 -51.03 -18.16
C SER A 165 -4.01 -50.74 -16.74
N ILE A 166 -4.04 -51.74 -15.85
CA ILE A 166 -3.49 -51.67 -14.49
C ILE A 166 -1.98 -51.38 -14.54
N GLN A 167 -1.24 -52.04 -15.45
CA GLN A 167 0.18 -51.80 -15.59
C GLN A 167 0.48 -50.38 -16.11
N ARG A 168 -0.31 -49.86 -17.06
CA ARG A 168 -0.21 -48.44 -17.47
C ARG A 168 -0.55 -47.47 -16.33
N TRP A 169 -1.49 -47.82 -15.46
CA TRP A 169 -1.84 -46.98 -14.31
C TRP A 169 -0.71 -46.96 -13.29
N ARG A 170 -0.11 -48.11 -13.02
CA ARG A 170 1.05 -48.21 -12.12
C ARG A 170 2.26 -47.41 -12.62
N THR A 171 2.58 -47.49 -13.92
CA THR A 171 3.66 -46.68 -14.51
C THR A 171 3.35 -45.18 -14.45
N ARG A 172 2.06 -44.80 -14.54
CA ARG A 172 1.66 -43.41 -14.42
C ARG A 172 1.76 -42.91 -12.98
N ASP A 173 1.39 -43.73 -12.01
CA ASP A 173 1.54 -43.41 -10.58
C ASP A 173 3.01 -43.22 -10.21
N GLU A 174 3.90 -44.11 -10.67
CA GLU A 174 5.34 -43.96 -10.45
C GLU A 174 5.90 -42.65 -11.05
N GLN A 175 5.38 -42.22 -12.21
CA GLN A 175 5.74 -40.92 -12.80
C GLN A 175 5.17 -39.75 -12.01
N PHE A 176 3.95 -39.88 -11.48
CA PHE A 176 3.33 -38.85 -10.64
C PHE A 176 4.06 -38.67 -9.31
N ASP A 177 4.44 -39.77 -8.66
CA ASP A 177 5.21 -39.74 -7.41
C ASP A 177 6.57 -39.07 -7.64
N GLN A 178 7.24 -39.37 -8.77
CA GLN A 178 8.49 -38.73 -9.13
C GLN A 178 8.33 -37.23 -9.37
N GLN A 179 7.26 -36.80 -10.05
CA GLN A 179 6.94 -35.38 -10.22
C GLN A 179 6.60 -34.69 -8.89
N LEU A 180 5.88 -35.37 -8.00
CA LEU A 180 5.54 -34.82 -6.68
C LEU A 180 6.80 -34.58 -5.86
N GLN A 181 7.76 -35.51 -5.92
CA GLN A 181 9.04 -35.37 -5.25
C GLN A 181 9.86 -34.20 -5.81
N GLU A 182 9.93 -34.04 -7.14
CA GLU A 182 10.59 -32.89 -7.77
C GLU A 182 9.94 -31.55 -7.39
N ILE A 183 8.60 -31.51 -7.28
CA ILE A 183 7.87 -30.33 -6.81
C ILE A 183 8.19 -30.03 -5.34
N GLY A 184 8.25 -31.05 -4.48
CA GLY A 184 8.63 -30.90 -3.08
C GLY A 184 10.01 -30.23 -2.92
N GLU A 185 11.01 -30.73 -3.65
CA GLU A 185 12.36 -30.15 -3.67
C GLU A 185 12.42 -28.74 -4.28
N ALA A 186 11.56 -28.43 -5.26
CA ALA A 186 11.45 -27.09 -5.80
C ALA A 186 10.83 -26.11 -4.80
N VAL A 187 9.81 -26.54 -4.06
CA VAL A 187 9.17 -25.74 -3.01
C VAL A 187 10.13 -25.45 -1.86
N GLU A 188 10.91 -26.44 -1.43
CA GLU A 188 11.91 -26.25 -0.37
C GLU A 188 12.97 -25.21 -0.78
N ARG A 189 13.48 -25.28 -2.01
CA ARG A 189 14.39 -24.27 -2.58
C ARG A 189 13.75 -22.88 -2.67
N ILE A 190 12.47 -22.79 -3.01
CA ILE A 190 11.74 -21.51 -3.03
C ILE A 190 11.60 -20.96 -1.61
N GLY A 191 11.36 -21.83 -0.61
CA GLY A 191 11.30 -21.45 0.80
C GLY A 191 12.60 -20.81 1.28
N GLU A 192 13.75 -21.43 0.98
CA GLU A 192 15.06 -20.86 1.31
C GLU A 192 15.29 -19.49 0.64
N VAL A 193 14.96 -19.36 -0.64
CA VAL A 193 15.09 -18.10 -1.37
C VAL A 193 14.15 -17.03 -0.81
N ALA A 194 12.94 -17.40 -0.39
CA ALA A 194 11.98 -16.47 0.20
C ALA A 194 12.48 -15.89 1.53
N VAL A 195 13.13 -16.71 2.38
CA VAL A 195 13.77 -16.24 3.62
C VAL A 195 14.87 -15.23 3.31
N VAL A 196 15.75 -15.53 2.35
CA VAL A 196 16.84 -14.62 1.95
C VAL A 196 16.29 -13.30 1.37
N ILE A 197 15.21 -13.36 0.59
CA ILE A 197 14.54 -12.17 0.07
C ILE A 197 13.93 -11.37 1.23
N GLY A 198 13.29 -12.02 2.19
CA GLY A 198 12.74 -11.38 3.38
C GLY A 198 13.79 -10.64 4.20
N GLU A 199 14.94 -11.28 4.47
CA GLU A 199 16.06 -10.65 5.17
C GLU A 199 16.62 -9.45 4.40
N ARG A 200 16.83 -9.59 3.09
CA ARG A 200 17.31 -8.48 2.25
C ARG A 200 16.32 -7.34 2.13
N ALA A 201 15.02 -7.64 2.07
CA ALA A 201 13.98 -6.62 2.07
C ALA A 201 13.99 -5.85 3.39
N ASN A 202 14.12 -6.55 4.53
CA ASN A 202 14.23 -5.92 5.84
C ASN A 202 15.48 -5.04 5.96
N GLU A 203 16.65 -5.50 5.47
CA GLU A 203 17.85 -4.66 5.41
C GLU A 203 17.66 -3.41 4.55
N GLN A 204 16.99 -3.54 3.40
CA GLN A 204 16.71 -2.41 2.52
C GLN A 204 15.75 -1.40 3.17
N VAL A 205 14.75 -1.87 3.90
CA VAL A 205 13.84 -1.01 4.69
C VAL A 205 14.63 -0.24 5.74
N MET A 206 15.49 -0.91 6.51
CA MET A 206 16.32 -0.24 7.53
C MET A 206 17.24 0.82 6.91
N LYS A 207 17.88 0.53 5.77
CA LYS A 207 18.69 1.50 5.03
C LYS A 207 17.86 2.66 4.51
N ALA A 208 16.65 2.41 4.03
CA ALA A 208 15.76 3.45 3.55
C ALA A 208 15.32 4.39 4.68
N VAL A 209 14.99 3.85 5.87
CA VAL A 209 14.66 4.63 7.06
C VAL A 209 15.83 5.52 7.49
N ALA A 210 17.04 4.97 7.58
CA ALA A 210 18.24 5.76 7.90
C ALA A 210 18.54 6.84 6.84
N THR A 211 18.31 6.54 5.56
CA THR A 211 18.46 7.54 4.48
C THR A 211 17.40 8.63 4.60
N MET A 212 16.20 8.30 5.05
CA MET A 212 15.12 9.26 5.25
C MET A 212 15.43 10.25 6.37
N GLU A 213 16.02 9.79 7.47
CA GLU A 213 16.52 10.64 8.56
C GLU A 213 17.57 11.64 8.04
N HIS A 214 18.54 11.17 7.24
CA HIS A 214 19.52 12.06 6.61
C HIS A 214 18.92 13.07 5.62
N VAL A 215 17.83 12.72 4.94
CA VAL A 215 17.14 13.64 4.04
C VAL A 215 16.36 14.70 4.83
N GLU A 216 15.78 14.33 5.96
CA GLU A 216 15.10 15.27 6.86
C GLU A 216 16.09 16.30 7.41
N ASP A 217 17.22 15.83 7.95
CA ASP A 217 18.33 16.69 8.42
C ASP A 217 18.82 17.63 7.31
N ALA A 218 19.08 17.09 6.12
CA ALA A 218 19.53 17.90 4.99
C ALA A 218 18.48 18.93 4.55
N THR A 219 17.19 18.61 4.67
CA THR A 219 16.09 19.53 4.34
C THR A 219 16.00 20.67 5.35
N GLU A 220 16.20 20.37 6.64
CA GLU A 220 16.29 21.39 7.69
C GLU A 220 17.49 22.32 7.45
N ASP A 221 18.67 21.76 7.17
CA ASP A 221 19.88 22.51 6.86
C ASP A 221 19.71 23.40 5.63
N VAL A 222 19.14 22.88 4.53
CA VAL A 222 18.84 23.66 3.33
C VAL A 222 17.87 24.79 3.63
N THR A 223 16.88 24.55 4.48
CA THR A 223 15.91 25.57 4.89
C THR A 223 16.58 26.67 5.73
N SER A 224 17.44 26.28 6.68
CA SER A 224 18.25 27.19 7.50
C SER A 224 19.18 28.05 6.63
N VAL A 225 19.92 27.44 5.71
CA VAL A 225 20.80 28.14 4.77
C VAL A 225 20.00 29.09 3.88
N SER A 226 18.84 28.68 3.39
CA SER A 226 17.96 29.55 2.59
C SER A 226 17.48 30.78 3.37
N GLN A 227 17.16 30.63 4.65
CA GLN A 227 16.85 31.76 5.54
C GLN A 227 18.04 32.68 5.75
N GLN A 228 19.24 32.12 5.96
CA GLN A 228 20.47 32.90 6.09
C GLN A 228 20.77 33.69 4.82
N ILE A 229 20.67 33.08 3.63
CA ILE A 229 20.83 33.75 2.34
C ILE A 229 19.84 34.91 2.20
N LYS A 230 18.56 34.70 2.52
CA LYS A 230 17.56 35.78 2.51
C LYS A 230 17.93 36.92 3.46
N SER A 231 18.47 36.61 4.65
CA SER A 231 18.90 37.63 5.61
C SER A 231 20.09 38.45 5.09
N VAL A 232 21.06 37.79 4.44
CA VAL A 232 22.24 38.43 3.85
C VAL A 232 21.83 39.31 2.68
N LEU A 233 20.95 38.83 1.79
CA LEU A 233 20.42 39.61 0.67
C LEU A 233 19.68 40.88 1.14
N ARG A 234 18.91 40.79 2.23
CA ARG A 234 18.26 41.96 2.83
C ARG A 234 19.29 42.97 3.36
N LYS A 235 20.31 42.51 4.09
CA LYS A 235 21.39 43.37 4.59
C LYS A 235 22.16 44.02 3.45
N GLN A 236 22.49 43.28 2.39
CA GLN A 236 23.15 43.80 1.20
C GLN A 236 22.33 44.91 0.55
N LYS A 237 21.02 44.72 0.37
CA LYS A 237 20.13 45.75 -0.19
C LYS A 237 20.11 47.03 0.65
N THR A 238 20.12 46.91 1.97
CA THR A 238 20.21 48.06 2.88
C THR A 238 21.56 48.77 2.77
N VAL A 239 22.66 48.02 2.71
CA VAL A 239 24.01 48.57 2.55
C VAL A 239 24.15 49.28 1.21
N GLU A 240 23.72 48.67 0.10
CA GLU A 240 23.71 49.30 -1.22
C GLU A 240 22.89 50.59 -1.23
N CYS A 241 21.73 50.62 -0.57
CA CYS A 241 20.93 51.83 -0.42
C CYS A 241 21.67 52.91 0.36
N SER A 242 22.32 52.56 1.48
CA SER A 242 23.11 53.52 2.26
C SER A 242 24.33 54.06 1.51
N ILE A 243 25.02 53.22 0.74
CA ILE A 243 26.16 53.62 -0.09
C ILE A 243 25.70 54.57 -1.20
N ARG A 244 24.58 54.25 -1.88
CA ARG A 244 23.99 55.14 -2.89
C ARG A 244 23.62 56.50 -2.30
N ALA A 245 23.01 56.53 -1.12
CA ALA A 245 22.67 57.77 -0.43
C ALA A 245 23.92 58.58 -0.04
N ALA A 246 24.96 57.92 0.49
CA ALA A 246 26.22 58.55 0.84
C ALA A 246 26.94 59.14 -0.40
N LEU A 247 26.95 58.42 -1.52
CA LEU A 247 27.51 58.92 -2.78
C LEU A 247 26.79 60.17 -3.27
N ILE A 248 25.45 60.18 -3.27
CA ILE A 248 24.65 61.36 -3.65
C ILE A 248 24.95 62.55 -2.73
N ALA A 249 24.99 62.33 -1.41
CA ALA A 249 25.32 63.38 -0.45
C ALA A 249 26.72 63.96 -0.70
N SER A 250 27.72 63.10 -0.94
CA SER A 250 29.09 63.55 -1.22
C SER A 250 29.18 64.39 -2.50
N PHE A 251 28.44 64.00 -3.55
CA PHE A 251 28.35 64.75 -4.81
C PHE A 251 27.75 66.15 -4.59
N VAL A 252 26.66 66.25 -3.81
CA VAL A 252 26.01 67.53 -3.49
C VAL A 252 26.98 68.46 -2.74
N VAL A 253 27.72 67.94 -1.75
CA VAL A 253 28.70 68.73 -0.99
C VAL A 253 29.79 69.28 -1.90
N VAL A 254 30.37 68.44 -2.77
CA VAL A 254 31.41 68.86 -3.72
C VAL A 254 30.87 69.92 -4.68
N ALA A 255 29.65 69.76 -5.18
CA ALA A 255 29.00 70.75 -6.04
C ALA A 255 28.77 72.09 -5.31
N CYS A 256 28.32 72.07 -4.05
CA CYS A 256 28.16 73.26 -3.24
C CYS A 256 29.49 73.99 -3.01
N LEU A 257 30.57 73.26 -2.69
CA LEU A 257 31.90 73.84 -2.53
C LEU A 257 32.42 74.46 -3.84
N PHE A 258 32.18 73.80 -4.97
CA PHE A 258 32.55 74.32 -6.28
C PHE A 258 31.83 75.63 -6.62
N VAL A 259 30.50 75.68 -6.42
CA VAL A 259 29.71 76.90 -6.63
C VAL A 259 30.16 78.02 -5.68
N TYR A 260 30.40 77.71 -4.40
CA TYR A 260 30.92 78.69 -3.44
C TYR A 260 32.29 79.24 -3.87
N SER A 261 33.19 78.38 -4.33
CA SER A 261 34.50 78.80 -4.82
C SER A 261 34.40 79.67 -6.07
N LEU A 262 33.48 79.36 -7.00
CA LEU A 262 33.21 80.18 -8.18
C LEU A 262 32.69 81.56 -7.81
N ILE A 263 31.72 81.65 -6.90
CA ILE A 263 31.17 82.93 -6.43
C ILE A 263 32.27 83.75 -5.76
N ARG A 264 33.09 83.12 -4.90
CA ARG A 264 34.22 83.79 -4.24
C ARG A 264 35.25 84.29 -5.25
N PHE A 265 35.57 83.50 -6.28
CA PHE A 265 36.50 83.89 -7.33
C PHE A 265 35.97 85.07 -8.16
N LEU A 266 34.68 85.07 -8.52
CA LEU A 266 34.05 86.17 -9.24
C LEU A 266 33.97 87.46 -8.40
N LYS A 267 33.81 87.36 -7.08
CA LYS A 267 33.73 88.52 -6.18
C LYS A 267 35.09 89.14 -5.85
N ASN A 268 36.18 88.36 -5.93
CA ASN A 268 37.54 88.83 -5.68
C ASN A 268 38.26 89.39 -6.93
N ARG A 269 37.55 89.46 -8.06
CA ARG A 269 38.03 90.02 -9.32
C ARG A 269 37.31 91.33 -9.60
#